data_AF-A0A434RZ99-F1
#
_entry.id   AF-A0A434RZ99-F1
#
_cell.length_a   1.000
_cell.length_b   1.000
_cell.length_c   1.000
_cell.angle_alpha   90.00
_cell.angle_beta   90.00
_cell.angle_gamma   90.00
#
_symmetry.space_group_name_H-M   'P 1'
#
loop_
_entity.id
_entity.type
_entity.pdbx_description
1 polymer ?
#
loop_
_entity_poly.entity_id
_entity_poly.type
_entity_poly.pdbx_seq_one_letter_code
_entity_poly.pdbx_strand_id
1 'polypeptide(L)'
;REYEADRRGAEICGNPLWLASALDKIARGAERIPNPDAERNPAMAHLFIINPLHGERMDNLFSTHPSTENRIAALQQMAREMSGAAQAARREAPAPGQPDEPQAGPWSQPAEPERPKRNPWGRNPTGPRGTGSKGPWS
;
A
#
# COMPACT_ATOMS: atom_id res chain seq x y z
N ARG A 1 13.00 23.50 2.54
CA ARG A 1 13.66 22.38 3.24
C ARG A 1 12.69 21.27 3.65
N GLU A 2 11.79 21.45 4.64
CA GLU A 2 10.91 20.33 5.09
C GLU A 2 9.98 19.80 3.99
N TYR A 3 9.28 20.68 3.26
CA TYR A 3 8.45 20.24 2.13
C TYR A 3 9.23 19.49 1.05
N GLU A 4 10.47 19.90 0.78
CA GLU A 4 11.31 19.25 -0.22
C GLU A 4 11.78 17.88 0.28
N ALA A 5 12.09 17.77 1.58
CA ALA A 5 12.41 16.52 2.22
C ALA A 5 11.21 15.56 2.19
N ASP A 6 10.00 16.04 2.52
CA ASP A 6 8.77 15.25 2.47
C ASP A 6 8.44 14.81 1.05
N ARG A 7 8.50 15.73 0.08
CA ARG A 7 8.28 15.43 -1.33
C ARG A 7 9.24 14.35 -1.80
N ARG A 8 10.55 14.53 -1.56
CA ARG A 8 11.56 13.55 -1.97
C ARG A 8 11.39 12.22 -1.25
N GLY A 9 11.05 12.23 0.03
CA GLY A 9 10.74 11.02 0.79
C GLY A 9 9.53 10.28 0.24
N ALA A 10 8.46 11.00 -0.10
CA ALA A 10 7.26 10.45 -0.71
C ALA A 10 7.53 9.87 -2.11
N GLU A 11 8.36 10.52 -2.92
CA GLU A 11 8.82 10.03 -4.22
C GLU A 11 9.59 8.71 -4.08
N ILE A 12 10.54 8.64 -3.13
CA ILE A 12 11.32 7.43 -2.86
C ILE A 12 10.43 6.28 -2.37
N CYS A 13 9.47 6.57 -1.50
CA CYS A 13 8.55 5.57 -0.97
C CYS A 13 7.45 5.16 -1.96
N GLY A 14 7.23 5.94 -3.04
CA GLY A 14 6.18 5.71 -4.04
C GLY A 14 4.75 5.94 -3.55
N ASN A 15 4.55 6.31 -2.28
CA ASN A 15 3.24 6.55 -1.70
C ASN A 15 3.27 7.70 -0.67
N PRO A 16 2.85 8.92 -1.05
CA PRO A 16 2.83 10.07 -0.15
C PRO A 16 1.92 9.91 1.08
N LEU A 17 0.86 9.09 0.98
CA LEU A 17 -0.10 8.92 2.08
C LEU A 17 0.49 8.16 3.27
N TRP A 18 1.48 7.29 3.05
CA TRP A 18 2.17 6.61 4.16
C TRP A 18 2.94 7.59 5.03
N LEU A 19 3.65 8.52 4.39
CA LEU A 19 4.38 9.57 5.10
C LEU A 19 3.41 10.53 5.81
N ALA A 20 2.31 10.91 5.17
CA ALA A 20 1.27 11.72 5.79
C ALA A 20 0.68 11.05 7.05
N SER A 21 0.39 9.76 6.99
CA SER A 21 -0.11 8.99 8.14
C SER A 21 0.93 8.88 9.26
N ALA A 22 2.21 8.72 8.92
CA ALA A 22 3.28 8.69 9.91
C ALA A 22 3.40 10.04 10.64
N LEU A 23 3.38 11.16 9.91
CA LEU A 23 3.43 12.50 10.48
C LEU A 23 2.25 12.77 11.40
N ASP A 24 1.02 12.43 11.00
CA ASP A 24 -0.19 12.58 11.83
C ASP A 24 -0.08 11.78 13.14
N LYS A 25 0.41 10.53 13.07
CA LYS A 25 0.60 9.69 14.26
C LYS A 25 1.64 10.27 15.22
N ILE A 26 2.74 10.79 14.69
CA ILE A 26 3.82 11.39 15.49
C ILE A 26 3.31 12.70 16.13
N ALA A 27 2.61 13.55 15.38
CA ALA A 27 2.02 14.80 15.88
C ALA A 27 1.05 14.55 17.04
N ARG A 28 0.09 13.64 16.86
CA ARG A 28 -0.82 13.20 17.93
C ARG A 28 -0.10 12.58 19.13
N GLY A 29 1.05 11.96 18.89
CA GLY A 29 1.91 11.42 19.94
C GLY A 29 2.53 12.53 20.78
N ALA A 30 3.11 13.54 20.13
CA ALA A 30 3.69 14.69 20.80
C ALA A 30 2.64 15.46 21.60
N GLU A 31 1.47 15.75 21.03
CA GLU A 31 0.37 16.44 21.74
C GLU A 31 -0.06 15.77 23.06
N ARG A 32 0.21 14.47 23.23
CA ARG A 32 -0.15 13.74 24.44
C ARG A 32 0.95 13.68 25.50
N ILE A 33 2.20 13.90 25.12
CA ILE A 33 3.35 13.74 26.01
C ILE A 33 4.08 15.08 26.12
N PRO A 34 3.81 15.87 27.18
CA PRO A 34 4.52 17.10 27.45
C PRO A 34 6.03 16.89 27.44
N ASN A 35 6.75 17.73 26.70
CA ASN A 35 8.20 17.73 26.68
C ASN A 35 8.72 18.99 27.39
N PRO A 36 8.91 18.94 28.73
CA PRO A 36 9.29 20.11 29.51
C PRO A 36 10.65 20.68 29.12
N ASP A 37 11.56 19.85 28.59
CA ASP A 37 12.87 20.30 28.11
C ASP A 37 12.73 21.12 26.82
N ALA A 38 11.87 20.68 25.91
CA ALA A 38 11.57 21.41 24.68
C ALA A 38 10.83 22.73 24.97
N GLU A 39 9.91 22.74 25.94
CA GLU A 39 9.21 23.95 26.38
C GLU A 39 10.14 24.98 27.03
N ARG A 40 11.16 24.52 27.77
CA ARG A 40 12.17 25.39 28.39
C ARG A 40 13.18 25.92 27.38
N ASN A 41 13.41 25.21 26.28
CA ASN A 41 14.37 25.62 25.25
C ASN A 41 13.76 25.68 23.84
N PRO A 42 12.94 26.71 23.56
CA PRO A 42 12.36 26.92 22.24
C PRO A 42 13.38 27.04 21.10
N ALA A 43 14.62 27.47 21.40
CA ALA A 43 15.66 27.60 20.39
C ALA A 43 16.03 26.25 19.76
N MET A 44 15.78 25.13 20.45
CA MET A 44 16.04 23.77 19.93
C MET A 44 14.92 23.23 19.05
N ALA A 45 13.84 24.00 18.84
CA ALA A 45 12.71 23.66 17.98
C ALA A 45 13.14 23.06 16.63
N HIS A 46 14.18 23.63 16.00
CA HIS A 46 14.71 23.22 14.71
C HIS A 46 15.32 21.81 14.66
N LEU A 47 15.57 21.16 15.79
CA LEU A 47 16.02 19.75 15.83
C LEU A 47 14.85 18.76 15.73
N PHE A 48 13.63 19.20 15.99
CA PHE A 48 12.47 18.31 16.05
C PHE A 48 11.77 18.22 14.69
N ILE A 49 11.33 17.00 14.34
CA ILE A 49 10.60 16.72 13.10
C ILE A 49 9.16 17.27 13.16
N ILE A 50 8.61 17.39 14.37
CA ILE A 50 7.28 17.93 14.67
C ILE A 50 7.38 18.90 15.84
N ASN A 51 6.43 19.83 15.95
CA ASN A 51 6.36 20.75 17.08
C ASN A 51 6.16 19.97 18.40
N PRO A 52 7.11 20.03 19.36
CA PRO A 52 7.01 19.33 20.64
C PRO A 52 6.26 20.15 21.71
N LEU A 53 5.77 21.35 21.37
CA LEU A 53 5.16 22.30 22.32
C LEU A 53 3.64 22.11 22.42
N HIS A 54 3.15 21.98 23.64
CA HIS A 54 1.73 21.81 23.95
C HIS A 54 1.01 23.14 24.09
N GLY A 55 0.75 23.85 22.98
CA GLY A 55 -0.28 24.90 22.92
C GLY A 55 -0.06 26.19 23.75
N GLU A 56 0.74 26.17 24.83
CA GLU A 56 0.85 27.26 25.81
C GLU A 56 1.68 28.44 25.29
N ARG A 57 2.45 28.23 24.22
CA ARG A 57 3.27 29.26 23.56
C ARG A 57 3.23 29.13 22.04
N MET A 58 2.03 28.98 21.49
CA MET A 58 1.85 28.99 20.04
C MET A 58 2.21 30.38 19.49
N ASP A 59 3.16 30.43 18.55
CA ASP A 59 2.89 30.88 17.17
C ASP A 59 4.16 31.28 16.38
N ASN A 60 5.29 31.59 17.03
CA ASN A 60 6.47 32.14 16.32
C ASN A 60 7.80 31.37 16.43
N LEU A 61 7.85 30.28 17.20
CA LEU A 61 9.11 29.56 17.45
C LEU A 61 9.46 28.55 16.35
N PHE A 62 8.47 28.15 15.55
CA PHE A 62 8.63 27.27 14.38
C PHE A 62 8.45 28.02 13.06
N SER A 63 8.42 29.36 13.01
CA SER A 63 8.12 30.13 11.79
C SER A 63 9.06 29.86 10.61
N THR A 64 10.23 29.25 10.85
CA THR A 64 11.16 28.80 9.80
C THR A 64 10.75 27.47 9.15
N HIS A 65 9.78 26.75 9.72
CA HIS A 65 9.25 25.48 9.24
C HIS A 65 7.73 25.57 9.05
N PRO A 66 7.19 24.98 7.97
CA PRO A 66 5.75 24.84 7.83
C PRO A 66 5.18 23.95 8.94
N SER A 67 3.97 24.25 9.41
CA SER A 67 3.26 23.40 10.37
C SER A 67 3.10 21.97 9.84
N THR A 68 2.99 21.00 10.76
CA THR A 68 2.83 19.59 10.41
C THR A 68 1.57 19.36 9.58
N GLU A 69 0.48 20.09 9.88
CA GLU A 69 -0.79 20.04 9.14
C GLU A 69 -0.60 20.45 7.69
N ASN A 70 0.16 21.51 7.44
CA ASN A 70 0.43 21.97 6.08
C ASN A 70 1.28 20.96 5.30
N ARG A 71 2.23 20.30 5.97
CA ARG A 71 3.03 19.20 5.39
C ARG A 71 2.16 18.00 5.04
N ILE A 72 1.25 17.61 5.92
CA ILE A 72 0.27 16.54 5.67
C ILE A 72 -0.62 16.91 4.48
N ALA A 73 -1.12 18.14 4.42
CA ALA A 73 -1.95 18.61 3.31
C ALA A 73 -1.20 18.57 1.97
N ALA A 74 0.08 18.98 1.95
CA ALA A 74 0.93 18.91 0.76
C ALA A 74 1.14 17.46 0.29
N LEU A 75 1.38 16.52 1.20
CA LEU A 75 1.51 15.10 0.87
C LEU A 75 0.20 14.49 0.33
N GLN A 76 -0.94 14.87 0.91
CA GLN A 76 -2.25 14.46 0.40
C GLN A 76 -2.51 15.02 -0.99
N GLN A 77 -2.10 16.27 -1.27
CA GLN A 77 -2.18 16.86 -2.60
C GLN A 77 -1.30 16.11 -3.60
N MET A 78 -0.05 15.82 -3.23
CA MET A 78 0.85 15.03 -4.04
C MET A 78 0.28 13.63 -4.36
N ALA A 79 -0.36 12.98 -3.39
CA ALA A 79 -1.03 11.69 -3.62
C ALA A 79 -2.17 11.81 -4.65
N ARG A 80 -2.96 12.89 -4.60
CA ARG A 80 -4.00 13.16 -5.61
C ARG A 80 -3.39 13.31 -7.00
N GLU A 81 -2.30 14.06 -7.12
CA GLU A 81 -1.59 14.27 -8.38
C GLU A 81 -1.00 12.97 -8.95
N MET A 82 -0.31 12.18 -8.12
CA MET A 82 0.24 10.88 -8.52
C MET A 82 -0.87 9.91 -8.94
N SER A 83 -1.98 9.87 -8.20
CA SER A 83 -3.13 9.06 -8.58
C SER A 83 -3.70 9.53 -9.91
N GLY A 84 -3.88 10.85 -10.10
CA GLY A 84 -4.33 11.52 -11.32
C GLY A 84 -3.50 11.13 -12.54
N ALA A 85 -2.18 11.23 -12.42
CA ALA A 85 -1.24 10.84 -13.46
C ALA A 85 -1.38 9.34 -13.84
N ALA A 86 -1.51 8.46 -12.84
CA ALA A 86 -1.78 7.04 -13.08
C ALA A 86 -3.14 6.82 -13.78
N GLN A 87 -4.14 7.69 -13.52
CA GLN A 87 -5.44 7.64 -14.20
C GLN A 87 -5.39 8.08 -15.66
N ALA A 88 -4.58 9.09 -15.97
CA ALA A 88 -4.35 9.53 -17.34
C ALA A 88 -3.63 8.44 -18.14
N ALA A 89 -2.53 7.91 -17.58
CA ALA A 89 -1.74 6.86 -18.22
C ALA A 89 -2.56 5.61 -18.58
N ARG A 90 -3.45 5.16 -17.69
CA ARG A 90 -4.34 4.00 -17.98
C ARG A 90 -5.42 4.29 -19.03
N ARG A 91 -5.81 5.55 -19.23
CA ARG A 91 -6.80 5.95 -20.24
C ARG A 91 -6.17 6.03 -21.63
N GLU A 92 -4.90 6.43 -21.69
CA GLU A 92 -4.11 6.50 -22.92
C GLU A 92 -3.54 5.14 -23.33
N ALA A 93 -3.37 4.22 -22.38
CA ALA A 93 -2.97 2.85 -22.69
C ALA A 93 -4.02 2.18 -23.61
N PRO A 94 -3.58 1.51 -24.70
CA PRO A 94 -4.51 0.72 -25.52
C PRO A 94 -5.17 -0.31 -24.62
N ALA A 95 -6.50 -0.45 -24.74
CA ALA A 95 -7.23 -1.48 -24.02
C ALA A 95 -6.52 -2.83 -24.22
N PRO A 96 -6.34 -3.65 -23.17
CA PRO A 96 -5.82 -5.00 -23.35
C PRO A 96 -6.69 -5.64 -24.43
N GLY A 97 -6.07 -5.96 -25.56
CA GLY A 97 -6.75 -6.56 -26.69
C GLY A 97 -7.54 -7.75 -26.16
N GLN A 98 -8.82 -7.82 -26.51
CA GLN A 98 -9.59 -9.04 -26.31
C GLN A 98 -8.70 -10.19 -26.78
N PRO A 99 -8.48 -11.25 -25.99
CA PRO A 99 -7.74 -12.39 -26.49
C PRO A 99 -8.42 -12.79 -27.80
N ASP A 100 -7.68 -12.73 -28.91
CA ASP A 100 -8.15 -13.22 -30.20
C ASP A 100 -8.65 -14.64 -29.92
N GLU A 101 -9.98 -14.82 -29.92
CA GLU A 101 -10.53 -16.16 -29.87
C GLU A 101 -9.92 -16.88 -31.06
N PRO A 102 -9.14 -17.97 -30.86
CA PRO A 102 -8.61 -18.70 -31.98
C PRO A 102 -9.82 -19.24 -32.73
N GLN A 103 -10.09 -18.66 -33.90
CA GLN A 103 -11.14 -19.11 -34.79
C GLN A 103 -10.88 -20.58 -35.08
N ALA A 104 -11.67 -21.45 -34.45
CA ALA A 104 -11.56 -22.89 -34.58
C ALA A 104 -11.73 -23.24 -36.05
N GLY A 105 -10.61 -23.51 -36.73
CA GLY A 105 -10.62 -23.98 -38.10
C GLY A 105 -11.34 -25.33 -38.19
N PRO A 106 -11.79 -25.74 -39.39
CA PRO A 106 -12.63 -26.93 -39.60
C PRO A 106 -12.00 -28.27 -39.18
N TRP A 107 -10.76 -28.26 -38.68
CA TRP A 107 -10.02 -29.40 -38.16
C TRP A 107 -9.89 -29.42 -36.63
N SER A 108 -10.50 -28.46 -35.92
CA SER A 108 -10.49 -28.39 -34.45
C SER A 108 -11.53 -29.34 -33.88
N GLN A 109 -11.26 -30.65 -33.92
CA GLN A 109 -12.03 -31.60 -33.13
C GLN A 109 -11.51 -31.56 -31.68
N PRO A 110 -12.37 -31.45 -30.66
CA PRO A 110 -11.94 -31.73 -29.30
C PRO A 110 -11.51 -33.19 -29.25
N ALA A 111 -10.26 -33.45 -28.84
CA ALA A 111 -9.81 -34.81 -28.58
C ALA A 111 -10.76 -35.43 -27.56
N GLU A 112 -11.46 -36.47 -27.98
CA GLU A 112 -12.36 -37.24 -27.15
C GLU A 112 -11.58 -37.76 -25.92
N PRO A 113 -12.10 -37.65 -24.69
CA PRO A 113 -11.35 -38.07 -23.52
C PRO A 113 -11.05 -39.56 -23.63
N GLU A 114 -9.77 -39.90 -23.76
CA GLU A 114 -9.30 -41.29 -23.84
C GLU A 114 -9.88 -42.08 -22.66
N ARG A 115 -10.61 -43.15 -22.97
CA ARG A 115 -11.12 -44.08 -21.97
C ARG A 115 -9.93 -44.66 -21.19
N PRO A 116 -9.95 -44.67 -19.85
CA PRO A 116 -8.84 -45.20 -19.08
C PRO A 116 -8.63 -46.68 -19.42
N LYS A 117 -7.47 -46.99 -20.00
CA LYS A 117 -7.06 -48.38 -20.25
C LYS A 117 -6.86 -49.08 -18.91
N ARG A 118 -7.48 -50.25 -18.78
CA ARG A 118 -7.45 -51.05 -17.55
C ARG A 118 -6.03 -51.57 -17.31
N ASN A 119 -5.46 -51.23 -16.16
CA ASN A 119 -4.14 -51.67 -15.72
C ASN A 119 -4.22 -53.16 -15.34
N PRO A 120 -3.22 -54.00 -15.65
CA PRO A 120 -3.23 -55.44 -15.32
C PRO A 120 -3.20 -55.72 -13.80
N TRP A 121 -2.95 -54.70 -12.97
CA TRP A 121 -2.84 -54.78 -11.51
C TRP A 121 -3.98 -54.07 -10.75
N GLY A 122 -5.14 -53.86 -11.39
CA GLY A 122 -6.42 -53.67 -10.67
C GLY A 122 -6.63 -52.40 -9.84
N ARG A 123 -5.83 -51.34 -9.98
CA ARG A 123 -6.02 -50.08 -9.24
C ARG A 123 -6.47 -48.93 -10.15
N ASN A 124 -7.65 -48.38 -9.88
CA ASN A 124 -8.21 -47.22 -10.58
C ASN A 124 -7.90 -45.94 -9.79
N PRO A 125 -7.17 -44.94 -10.32
CA PRO A 125 -6.79 -43.73 -9.59
C PRO A 125 -7.94 -42.72 -9.42
N THR A 126 -9.07 -42.89 -10.13
CA THR A 126 -10.17 -41.90 -10.19
C THR A 126 -11.55 -42.42 -9.74
N GLY A 127 -11.60 -43.47 -8.93
CA GLY A 127 -12.84 -43.94 -8.28
C GLY A 127 -13.07 -43.32 -6.90
N PRO A 128 -14.33 -43.12 -6.45
CA PRO A 128 -14.60 -42.58 -5.13
C PRO A 128 -14.03 -43.49 -4.03
N ARG A 129 -13.23 -42.93 -3.13
CA ARG A 129 -12.70 -43.66 -1.97
C ARG A 129 -13.87 -43.98 -1.04
N GLY A 130 -14.15 -45.27 -0.89
CA GLY A 130 -15.14 -45.78 0.05
C GLY A 130 -14.90 -45.27 1.46
N THR A 131 -16.01 -44.97 2.12
CA THR A 131 -16.12 -44.55 3.51
C THR A 131 -15.65 -45.67 4.44
N GLY A 132 -14.72 -45.39 5.35
CA GLY A 132 -14.48 -46.24 6.52
C GLY A 132 -13.02 -46.38 6.92
N SER A 133 -12.59 -45.56 7.88
CA SER A 133 -11.96 -46.00 9.13
C SER A 133 -11.24 -44.81 9.77
N LYS A 134 -11.69 -44.44 10.97
CA LYS A 134 -10.98 -43.51 11.86
C LYS A 134 -9.64 -44.14 12.29
N GLY A 135 -8.60 -43.31 12.39
CA GLY A 135 -7.28 -43.63 12.93
C GLY A 135 -6.87 -42.60 14.00
N PRO A 136 -5.86 -42.91 14.84
CA PRO A 136 -5.90 -42.64 16.28
C PRO A 136 -5.26 -41.31 16.70
N TRP A 137 -5.50 -40.25 15.94
CA TRP A 137 -5.06 -38.89 16.28
C TRP A 137 -6.23 -37.93 16.09
N SER A 138 -7.31 -38.18 16.83
CA SER A 138 -8.39 -37.24 17.11
C SER A 138 -8.39 -36.95 18.60
#